data_AF-A0A4Q0MCH3-F1
#
_entry.id   AF-A0A4Q0MCH3-F1
#
_cell.length_a   1.000
_cell.length_b   1.000
_cell.length_c   1.000
_cell.angle_alpha   90.00
_cell.angle_beta   90.00
_cell.angle_gamma   90.00
#
_symmetry.space_group_name_H-M   'P 1'
#
loop_
_entity.id
_entity.type
_entity.pdbx_description
1 polymer ?
#
loop_
_entity_poly.entity_id
_entity_poly.type
_entity_poly.pdbx_seq_one_letter_code
_entity_poly.pdbx_strand_id
1 'polypeptide(L)' 'MLLFKSGSDNRKITYPSEGDFKVNDLVFEIGGKGKNTKQVNHMQDYRIVSADIEIGSDMKIPLWLFGFLY' A
#
# COMPACT_ATOMS: atom_id res chain seq x y z
N MET A 1 3.59 -11.19 7.48
CA MET A 1 4.17 -10.85 6.17
C MET A 1 3.11 -11.16 5.11
N LEU A 2 2.44 -10.13 4.59
CA LEU A 2 1.67 -10.27 3.34
C LEU A 2 2.67 -10.68 2.26
N LEU A 3 2.81 -12.00 2.09
CA LEU A 3 3.67 -12.58 1.09
C LEU A 3 3.04 -12.26 -0.26
N PHE A 4 3.52 -11.18 -0.90
CA PHE A 4 3.42 -10.96 -2.34
C PHE A 4 4.28 -12.02 -3.06
N LYS A 5 3.95 -13.28 -2.85
CA LYS A 5 4.64 -14.39 -3.50
C LYS A 5 4.11 -14.44 -4.93
N SER A 6 4.99 -14.16 -5.88
CA SER A 6 4.77 -14.47 -7.30
C SER A 6 4.65 -15.99 -7.44
N GLY A 7 3.48 -16.55 -7.16
CA GLY A 7 3.22 -17.98 -7.15
C GLY A 7 1.77 -18.25 -7.54
N SER A 8 1.58 -18.69 -8.79
CA SER A 8 0.38 -19.26 -9.45
C SER A 8 -0.99 -18.60 -9.27
N ASP A 9 -1.11 -17.49 -8.54
CA ASP A 9 -2.32 -16.68 -8.45
C ASP A 9 -2.05 -15.38 -9.24
N ASN A 10 -2.94 -15.05 -10.17
CA ASN A 10 -2.69 -14.11 -11.28
C ASN A 10 -2.65 -12.63 -10.85
N ARG A 11 -2.21 -12.33 -9.62
CA ARG A 11 -2.15 -10.98 -9.06
C ARG A 11 -0.92 -10.27 -9.61
N LYS A 12 -1.15 -9.37 -10.57
CA LYS A 12 -0.08 -8.62 -11.23
C LYS A 12 0.35 -7.45 -10.35
N ILE A 13 1.64 -7.39 -10.03
CA ILE A 13 2.26 -6.25 -9.36
C ILE A 13 2.91 -5.38 -10.42
N THR A 14 2.60 -4.09 -10.41
CA THR A 14 3.12 -3.11 -11.37
C THR A 14 3.46 -1.80 -10.68
N TYR A 15 4.27 -0.98 -11.35
CA TYR A 15 4.46 0.42 -11.01
C TYR A 15 3.43 1.26 -11.78
N PRO A 16 2.48 1.92 -11.09
CA PRO A 16 1.52 2.82 -11.72
C PRO A 16 2.17 4.16 -12.08
N SER A 17 1.46 5.00 -12.83
CA SER A 17 1.87 6.39 -13.09
C SER A 17 1.80 7.29 -11.86
N GLU A 18 0.96 6.92 -10.89
CA GLU A 18 0.70 7.64 -9.65
C GLU A 18 0.56 6.61 -8.52
N GLY A 19 1.21 6.85 -7.38
CA GLY A 19 1.36 5.87 -6.30
C GLY A 19 2.67 5.09 -6.37
N ASP A 20 3.00 4.35 -5.30
CA ASP A 20 4.25 3.59 -5.24
C ASP A 20 4.12 2.18 -5.84
N PHE A 21 3.02 1.47 -5.57
CA PHE A 21 2.78 0.11 -6.06
C PHE A 21 1.33 -0.09 -6.49
N LYS A 22 1.09 -0.90 -7.52
CA LYS A 22 -0.25 -1.31 -7.93
C LYS A 22 -0.35 -2.82 -7.94
N VAL A 23 -1.35 -3.36 -7.26
CA VAL A 23 -1.67 -4.80 -7.23
C VAL A 23 -3.08 -4.97 -7.76
N ASN A 24 -3.20 -5.59 -8.94
CA ASN A 24 -4.43 -5.56 -9.74
C ASN A 24 -4.90 -4.11 -9.94
N ASP A 25 -6.04 -3.69 -9.40
CA ASP A 25 -6.56 -2.33 -9.52
C ASP A 25 -6.32 -1.45 -8.28
N LEU A 26 -5.77 -2.03 -7.21
CA LEU A 26 -5.52 -1.33 -5.95
C LEU A 26 -4.14 -0.68 -5.95
N VAL A 27 -4.11 0.64 -5.74
CA VAL A 27 -2.86 1.42 -5.62
C VAL A 27 -2.46 1.56 -4.15
N PHE A 28 -1.19 1.29 -3.85
CA PHE A 28 -0.58 1.45 -2.54
C PHE A 28 0.40 2.60 -2.60
N GLU A 29 0.22 3.53 -1.67
CA GLU A 29 1.08 4.69 -1.47
C GLU A 29 1.77 4.55 -0.12
N ILE A 30 3.10 4.41 -0.14
CA ILE A 30 3.90 4.04 1.01
C ILE A 30 4.67 5.27 1.54
N GLY A 31 4.78 5.37 2.86
CA GLY A 31 5.68 6.35 3.47
C GLY A 31 5.65 6.38 4.99
N GLY A 32 6.35 7.37 5.55
CA GLY A 32 6.43 7.59 6.99
C GLY A 32 5.15 8.19 7.59
N LYS A 33 5.20 8.49 8.89
CA LYS A 33 4.11 9.07 9.70
C LYS A 33 3.36 10.24 9.05
N GLY A 34 4.06 11.07 8.27
CA GLY A 34 3.51 12.27 7.61
C GLY A 34 2.89 12.04 6.23
N LYS A 35 2.82 10.79 5.75
CA LYS A 35 2.30 10.50 4.42
C LYS A 35 0.80 10.84 4.35
N ASN A 36 0.43 11.61 3.33
CA ASN A 36 -0.93 12.05 3.06
C ASN A 36 -1.42 11.50 1.72
N THR A 37 -2.71 11.71 1.43
CA THR A 37 -3.40 11.11 0.28
C THR A 37 -3.23 11.92 -1.01
N LYS A 38 -2.42 12.99 -1.05
CA LYS A 38 -2.43 13.95 -2.16
C LYS A 38 -2.13 13.35 -3.54
N GLN A 39 -1.34 12.29 -3.61
CA GLN A 39 -0.97 11.64 -4.88
C GLN A 39 -2.03 10.66 -5.40
N VAL A 40 -2.98 10.25 -4.55
CA VAL A 40 -3.89 9.13 -4.86
C VAL A 40 -5.34 9.41 -4.44
N ASN A 41 -5.66 10.58 -3.90
CA ASN A 41 -6.99 10.90 -3.35
C ASN A 41 -8.09 10.99 -4.40
N HIS A 42 -7.74 11.17 -5.69
CA HIS A 42 -8.66 11.13 -6.82
C HIS A 42 -8.95 9.69 -7.28
N MET A 43 -8.21 8.71 -6.79
CA MET A 43 -8.44 7.31 -7.10
C MET A 43 -9.51 6.74 -6.17
N GLN A 44 -10.32 5.83 -6.70
CA GLN A 44 -11.34 5.14 -5.90
C GLN A 44 -10.73 4.00 -5.07
N ASP A 45 -9.73 3.33 -5.64
CA ASP A 45 -9.11 2.14 -5.06
C ASP A 45 -7.65 2.40 -4.69
N TYR A 46 -7.44 3.05 -3.54
CA TYR A 46 -6.10 3.25 -2.99
C TYR A 46 -5.99 2.90 -1.50
N ARG A 47 -4.76 2.63 -1.05
CA ARG A 47 -4.39 2.45 0.36
C ARG A 47 -3.13 3.23 0.68
N ILE A 48 -3.12 3.87 1.84
CA ILE A 48 -1.92 4.54 2.37
C ILE A 48 -1.25 3.59 3.35
N VAL A 49 -0.02 3.21 3.07
CA VAL A 49 0.78 2.39 3.96
C VAL A 49 1.71 3.32 4.75
N SER A 50 1.47 3.46 6.06
CA SER A 50 2.19 4.41 6.91
C SER A 50 3.06 3.73 7.96
N ALA A 51 4.30 4.21 8.12
CA ALA A 51 5.11 3.88 9.29
C ALA A 51 4.60 4.61 10.55
N ASP A 52 5.06 4.17 11.72
CA ASP A 52 4.78 4.77 13.03
C ASP A 52 3.29 4.84 13.41
N ILE A 53 2.49 3.90 12.90
CA ILE A 53 1.10 3.69 13.33
C ILE A 53 0.91 2.24 13.78
N GLU A 54 0.16 2.05 14.87
CA GLU A 54 -0.15 0.71 15.40
C GLU A 54 -1.49 0.20 14.91
N ILE A 55 -2.43 1.12 14.67
CA ILE A 55 -3.81 0.79 14.28
C ILE A 55 -4.07 1.47 12.94
N GLY A 56 -4.50 0.67 11.96
CA GLY A 56 -4.99 1.18 10.68
C GLY A 56 -6.37 1.82 10.81
N SER A 57 -6.70 2.72 9.90
CA SER A 57 -8.02 3.34 9.87
C SER A 57 -8.43 3.66 8.44
N ASP A 58 -9.65 3.28 8.05
CA ASP A 58 -10.20 3.51 6.73
C ASP A 58 -9.24 3.02 5.61
N MET A 59 -8.61 3.94 4.87
CA MET A 59 -7.65 3.64 3.81
C MET A 59 -6.20 3.50 4.29
N LYS A 60 -5.90 3.73 5.57
CA LYS A 60 -4.56 3.64 6.16
C LYS A 60 -4.26 2.25 6.71
N ILE A 61 -3.13 1.69 6.29
CA ILE A 61 -2.61 0.39 6.72
C ILE A 61 -1.26 0.61 7.39
N PRO A 62 -1.03 0.06 8.60
CA PRO A 62 0.28 0.07 9.21
C PRO A 62 1.32 -0.66 8.35
N LEU A 63 2.45 0.00 8.06
CA LEU A 63 3.53 -0.53 7.23
C LEU A 63 4.06 -1.87 7.73
N TRP A 64 4.03 -2.07 9.04
CA TRP A 64 4.50 -3.30 9.64
C TRP A 64 3.70 -4.56 9.28
N LEU A 65 2.44 -4.43 8.87
CA LEU A 65 1.64 -5.56 8.39
C LEU A 65 2.19 -6.17 7.09
N PHE A 66 2.96 -5.40 6.32
CA PHE A 66 3.62 -5.86 5.11
C PHE A 66 4.82 -6.77 5.39
N GLY A 67 5.17 -7.00 6.66
CA GLY A 67 6.34 -7.78 7.05
C GLY A 67 7.63 -6.96 7.08
N PHE A 68 7.53 -5.63 7.10
CA PHE A 68 8.66 -4.71 7.25
C PHE A 68 9.01 -4.39 8.72
N LEU A 69 8.67 -5.27 9.68
CA LEU A 69 9.18 -5.15 11.04
C LEU A 69 10.14 -6.30 11.34
N TYR A 70 11.41 -5.91 11.40
CA TYR A 70 12.64 -6.65 11.73
C TYR A 70 13.11 -7.71 10.73
#